data_AF-A0A3D1Q7J7-F1
#
_entry.id   AF-A0A3D1Q7J7-F1
#
_cell.length_a   1.000
_cell.length_b   1.000
_cell.length_c   1.000
_cell.angle_alpha   90.00
_cell.angle_beta   90.00
_cell.angle_gamma   90.00
#
_symmetry.space_group_name_H-M   'P 1'
#
loop_
_entity.id
_entity.type
_entity.pdbx_description
1 polymer ?
#
loop_
_entity_poly.entity_id
_entity_poly.type
_entity_poly.pdbx_seq_one_letter_code
_entity_poly.pdbx_strand_id
1 'polypeptide(L)'
;MSKQLIKLDDYGLLTFSTTTQALKAEKVLHRSGAEYLVIPIPREISASCGLAVKTRLESLAAQRELLQNEQVRVEAAYHIRPQGKAWEVIPIE
;
A
#
# COMPACT_ATOMS: atom_id res chain seq x y z
N MET A 1 -13.58 -11.73 3.03
CA MET A 1 -12.49 -11.24 2.17
C MET A 1 -12.91 -9.95 1.50
N SER A 2 -12.03 -8.96 1.61
CA SER A 2 -12.10 -7.51 1.31
C SER A 2 -12.49 -7.16 -0.14
N LYS A 3 -13.73 -7.50 -0.55
CA LYS A 3 -14.30 -7.08 -1.86
C LYS A 3 -14.41 -5.55 -2.03
N GLN A 4 -14.27 -4.79 -0.95
CA GLN A 4 -14.40 -3.32 -0.97
C GLN A 4 -13.10 -2.64 -1.44
N LEU A 5 -11.92 -3.13 -1.05
CA LEU A 5 -10.64 -2.52 -1.45
C LEU A 5 -10.44 -2.51 -2.97
N ILE A 6 -10.95 -3.51 -3.69
CA ILE A 6 -10.80 -3.60 -5.14
C ILE A 6 -11.56 -2.48 -5.86
N LYS A 7 -12.70 -2.03 -5.32
CA LYS A 7 -13.56 -0.99 -5.91
C LYS A 7 -13.26 0.43 -5.39
N LEU A 8 -12.32 0.59 -4.47
CA LEU A 8 -11.93 1.91 -3.97
C LEU A 8 -11.12 2.64 -5.04
N ASP A 9 -11.69 3.73 -5.55
CA ASP A 9 -11.01 4.68 -6.41
C ASP A 9 -10.03 5.55 -5.62
N ASP A 10 -10.33 5.85 -4.36
CA ASP A 10 -9.46 6.57 -3.43
C ASP A 10 -8.80 5.59 -2.46
N TYR A 11 -7.48 5.47 -2.49
CA TYR A 11 -6.77 4.49 -1.68
C TYR A 11 -5.32 4.88 -1.38
N GLY A 12 -4.80 4.31 -0.29
CA GLY A 12 -3.39 4.38 0.06
C GLY A 12 -2.62 3.24 -0.61
N LEU A 13 -1.40 3.52 -1.04
CA LEU A 13 -0.48 2.54 -1.59
C LEU A 13 0.86 2.64 -0.88
N LEU A 14 1.33 1.52 -0.34
CA LEU A 14 2.64 1.41 0.30
C LEU A 14 3.58 0.65 -0.64
N THR A 15 4.72 1.26 -0.96
CA THR A 15 5.80 0.62 -1.72
C THR A 15 6.93 0.18 -0.81
N PHE A 16 7.76 -0.73 -1.32
CA PHE A 16 8.87 -1.32 -0.59
C PHE A 16 10.12 -1.36 -1.47
N SER A 17 11.27 -1.22 -0.85
CA SER A 17 12.55 -1.30 -1.56
C SER A 17 12.88 -2.71 -2.05
N THR A 18 12.33 -3.74 -1.40
CA THR A 18 12.63 -5.15 -1.72
C THR A 18 11.40 -6.06 -1.57
N THR A 19 11.38 -7.15 -2.34
CA THR A 19 10.31 -8.16 -2.31
C THR A 19 10.16 -8.79 -0.92
N THR A 20 11.27 -9.00 -0.21
CA THR A 20 11.27 -9.54 1.16
C THR A 20 10.49 -8.64 2.12
N GLN A 21 10.64 -7.32 2.01
CA GLN A 21 9.88 -6.38 2.83
C GLN A 21 8.40 -6.37 2.48
N ALA A 22 8.06 -6.41 1.19
CA ALA A 22 6.66 -6.52 0.75
C ALA A 22 5.98 -7.80 1.29
N LEU A 23 6.66 -8.94 1.21
CA LEU A 23 6.15 -10.21 1.75
C LEU A 23 6.07 -10.21 3.29
N LYS A 24 7.02 -9.57 3.98
CA LYS A 24 6.95 -9.41 5.43
C LYS A 24 5.79 -8.50 5.83
N ALA A 25 5.58 -7.42 5.08
CA ALA A 25 4.45 -6.52 5.26
C ALA A 25 3.12 -7.25 5.13
N GLU A 26 2.98 -8.05 4.07
CA GLU A 26 1.80 -8.89 3.85
C GLU A 26 1.51 -9.77 5.08
N LYS A 27 2.53 -10.50 5.57
CA LYS A 27 2.37 -11.38 6.74
C LYS A 27 1.96 -10.62 8.00
N VAL A 28 2.56 -9.46 8.25
CA VAL A 28 2.27 -8.60 9.41
C VAL A 28 0.82 -8.09 9.34
N LEU A 29 0.42 -7.55 8.19
CA LEU A 29 -0.94 -7.05 7.97
C LEU A 29 -1.98 -8.17 8.05
N HIS A 30 -1.67 -9.33 7.50
CA HIS A 30 -2.50 -10.53 7.59
C HIS A 30 -2.71 -10.95 9.04
N ARG A 31 -1.64 -11.00 9.83
CA ARG A 31 -1.70 -11.39 11.25
C ARG A 31 -2.48 -10.39 12.10
N SER A 32 -2.40 -9.11 11.76
CA SER A 32 -3.16 -8.04 12.42
C SER A 32 -4.65 -8.04 12.06
N GLY A 33 -5.08 -8.85 11.09
CA GLY A 33 -6.45 -8.80 10.56
C GLY A 33 -6.77 -7.50 9.82
N ALA A 34 -5.74 -6.77 9.36
CA ALA A 34 -5.91 -5.50 8.69
C ALA A 34 -6.46 -5.71 7.26
N GLU A 35 -7.24 -4.76 6.75
CA GLU A 35 -7.68 -4.81 5.36
C GLU A 35 -6.57 -4.30 4.43
N TYR A 36 -5.95 -5.21 3.68
CA TYR A 36 -4.92 -4.90 2.72
C TYR A 36 -5.13 -5.70 1.42
N LEU A 37 -4.47 -5.26 0.35
CA LEU A 37 -4.44 -5.94 -0.93
C LEU A 37 -3.05 -5.79 -1.55
N VAL A 38 -2.33 -6.89 -1.74
CA VAL A 38 -1.06 -6.85 -2.48
C VAL A 38 -1.38 -6.78 -3.96
N ILE A 39 -0.87 -5.75 -4.63
CA ILE A 39 -1.01 -5.55 -6.07
C ILE A 39 0.37 -5.37 -6.71
N PRO A 40 0.54 -5.74 -8.00
CA PRO A 40 1.71 -5.30 -8.74
C PRO A 40 1.75 -3.77 -8.76
N ILE A 41 2.95 -3.21 -8.68
CA ILE A 41 3.09 -1.76 -8.65
C ILE A 41 2.51 -1.13 -9.93
N PRO A 42 1.69 -0.07 -9.83
CA PRO A 42 1.21 0.65 -11.00
C PRO A 42 2.37 1.18 -11.82
N ARG A 43 2.25 1.20 -13.15
CA ARG A 43 3.29 1.73 -14.05
C ARG A 43 3.61 3.22 -13.81
N GLU A 44 2.69 3.93 -13.18
CA GLU A 44 2.84 5.34 -12.79
C GLU A 44 3.80 5.53 -11.60
N ILE A 45 4.14 4.45 -10.88
CA ILE A 45 4.97 4.49 -9.68
C ILE A 45 6.24 3.68 -9.91
N SER A 46 7.39 4.32 -9.72
CA SER A 46 8.70 3.66 -9.82
C SER A 46 9.14 3.16 -8.45
N ALA A 47 9.00 1.86 -8.19
CA ALA A 47 9.64 1.21 -7.04
C ALA A 47 10.42 -0.03 -7.46
N SER A 48 11.48 -0.34 -6.71
CA SER A 48 12.45 -1.38 -7.08
C SER A 48 11.93 -2.82 -6.94
N CYS A 49 10.91 -3.09 -6.13
CA CYS A 49 10.50 -4.47 -5.83
C CYS A 49 9.34 -5.03 -6.67
N GLY A 50 8.67 -4.19 -7.48
CA GLY A 50 7.55 -4.58 -8.34
C GLY A 50 6.23 -4.89 -7.61
N LEU A 51 6.19 -4.86 -6.27
CA LEU A 51 5.01 -5.13 -5.44
C LEU A 51 4.66 -3.93 -4.57
N ALA A 52 3.37 -3.75 -4.35
CA ALA A 52 2.84 -2.71 -3.47
C ALA A 52 1.66 -3.23 -2.67
N VAL A 53 1.44 -2.61 -1.51
CA VAL A 53 0.27 -2.90 -0.66
C VAL A 53 -0.74 -1.78 -0.82
N LYS A 54 -1.88 -2.10 -1.40
CA LYS A 54 -3.07 -1.23 -1.45
C LYS A 54 -3.85 -1.37 -0.15
N THR A 55 -4.27 -0.22 0.39
CA THR A 55 -5.05 -0.11 1.63
C THR A 55 -5.99 1.09 1.58
N ARG A 56 -6.90 1.20 2.55
CA ARG A 56 -7.69 2.42 2.70
C ARG A 56 -6.82 3.55 3.23
N LEU A 57 -7.07 4.77 2.78
CA LEU A 57 -6.35 5.96 3.24
C LEU A 57 -6.47 6.15 4.76
N GLU A 58 -7.66 5.90 5.32
CA GLU A 58 -7.94 5.92 6.77
C GLU A 58 -7.09 4.91 7.57
N SER A 59 -6.75 3.77 6.97
CA SER A 59 -5.97 2.70 7.61
C SER A 59 -4.48 2.81 7.31
N LEU A 60 -4.10 3.62 6.33
CA LEU A 60 -2.72 3.76 5.85
C LEU A 60 -1.76 4.14 6.99
N ALA A 61 -2.13 5.13 7.80
CA ALA A 61 -1.31 5.58 8.92
C ALA A 61 -1.10 4.45 9.95
N ALA A 62 -2.19 3.82 10.38
CA ALA A 62 -2.17 2.73 11.36
C ALA A 62 -1.38 1.50 10.85
N GLN A 63 -1.58 1.12 9.59
CA GLN A 63 -0.85 0.01 8.97
C GLN A 63 0.63 0.33 8.81
N ARG A 64 0.97 1.56 8.43
CA ARG A 64 2.36 2.01 8.34
C ARG A 64 3.05 1.93 9.71
N GLU A 65 2.39 2.40 10.77
CA GLU A 65 2.92 2.28 12.14
C GLU A 65 3.07 0.83 12.56
N LEU A 66 2.08 -0.02 12.30
CA LEU A 66 2.14 -1.46 12.55
C LEU A 66 3.34 -2.10 11.82
N LEU A 67 3.56 -1.76 10.55
CA LEU A 67 4.69 -2.24 9.76
C LEU A 67 6.03 -1.77 10.33
N GLN A 68 6.14 -0.50 10.71
CA GLN A 68 7.35 0.04 11.34
C GLN A 68 7.66 -0.65 12.67
N ASN A 69 6.65 -0.89 13.51
CA ASN A 69 6.77 -1.61 14.78
C ASN A 69 7.29 -3.04 14.57
N GLU A 70 6.86 -3.72 13.50
CA GLU A 70 7.31 -5.06 13.14
C GLU A 70 8.64 -5.08 12.34
N GLN A 71 9.38 -3.97 12.32
CA GLN A 71 10.63 -3.80 11.57
C GLN A 71 10.45 -4.07 10.07
N VAL A 72 9.37 -3.57 9.49
CA VAL A 72 9.13 -3.54 8.05
C VAL A 72 9.26 -2.11 7.56
N ARG A 73 10.27 -1.85 6.73
CA ARG A 73 10.52 -0.52 6.18
C ARG A 73 9.68 -0.32 4.93
N VAL A 74 8.69 0.56 5.06
CA VAL A 74 8.00 1.15 3.92
C VAL A 74 8.98 2.09 3.22
N GLU A 75 9.05 1.99 1.89
CA GLU A 75 9.90 2.87 1.07
C GLU A 75 9.24 4.23 0.86
N ALA A 76 8.00 4.21 0.38
CA ALA A 76 7.19 5.40 0.19
C ALA A 76 5.70 5.06 0.35
N ALA A 77 4.91 6.09 0.64
CA ALA A 77 3.47 5.99 0.72
C ALA A 77 2.83 6.95 -0.29
N TYR A 78 1.83 6.47 -1.04
CA TYR A 78 1.11 7.23 -2.05
C TYR A 78 -0.38 7.23 -1.77
N HIS A 79 -1.01 8.36 -2.02
CA HIS A 79 -2.46 8.49 -2.10
C HIS A 79 -2.86 8.50 -3.57
N ILE A 80 -3.60 7.49 -3.97
CA ILE A 80 -4.16 7.38 -5.32
C ILE A 80 -5.62 7.79 -5.26
N ARG A 81 -5.99 8.74 -6.11
CA ARG A 81 -7.39 9.19 -6.25
C ARG A 81 -7.74 9.46 -7.70
N PRO A 82 -9.01 9.32 -8.11
CA PRO A 82 -9.43 9.65 -9.47
C PRO A 82 -9.41 11.17 -9.66
N GLN A 83 -8.78 11.64 -10.74
CA GLN A 83 -8.77 13.05 -11.15
C GLN A 83 -9.28 13.15 -12.60
N GLY A 84 -10.59 13.34 -12.75
CA GLY A 84 -11.24 13.44 -14.06
C GLY A 84 -11.15 12.14 -14.86
N LYS A 85 -10.34 12.13 -15.92
CA LYS A 85 -10.10 10.96 -16.79
C LYS A 85 -8.84 10.15 -16.42
N ALA A 86 -8.04 10.60 -15.47
CA ALA A 86 -6.79 9.97 -15.05
C ALA A 86 -6.79 9.68 -13.55
N TRP A 87 -5.75 8.99 -13.08
CA TRP A 87 -5.47 8.80 -11.66
C TRP A 87 -4.44 9.83 -11.23
N GLU A 88 -4.65 10.46 -10.08
CA GLU A 88 -3.67 11.33 -9.46
C GLU A 88 -2.92 10.53 -8.39
N VAL A 89 -1.60 10.56 -8.46
CA VAL A 89 -0.69 9.90 -7.53
C VAL A 89 -0.03 10.97 -6.68
N ILE A 90 -0.42 11.05 -5.41
CA ILE A 90 0.10 12.04 -4.47
C ILE A 90 1.07 11.32 -3.52
N PRO A 91 2.39 11.58 -3.58
CA PRO A 91 3.31 11.07 -2.58
C PRO A 91 3.00 11.73 -1.24
N ILE A 92 2.81 10.91 -0.21
CA ILE A 92 2.59 11.38 1.16
C ILE A 92 3.95 11.54 1.85
N GLU A 93 4.88 10.61 1.60
CA GLU A 93 6.21 10.49 2.23
C GLU A 93 7.19 9.74 1.33
#